data_AF-A0AA38JHW1-F1
#
_entry.id   AF-A0AA38JHW1-F1
#
_cell.length_a   1.000
_cell.length_b   1.000
_cell.length_c   1.000
_cell.angle_alpha   90.00
_cell.angle_beta   90.00
_cell.angle_gamma   90.00
#
_symmetry.space_group_name_H-M   'P 1'
#
loop_
_entity.id
_entity.type
_entity.pdbx_description
1 polymer ?
#
loop_
_entity_poly.entity_id
_entity_poly.type
_entity_poly.pdbx_seq_one_letter_code
_entity_poly.pdbx_strand_id
1 'polypeptide(L)'
;MGPRRPSNPAINLVGRQRNGSVSSLNSNASKLRTTPSAPHSPRFQSPAPKWRGYTMDAAKWTFSSSQLQSIVSRAIRQSAEASAIRLLRLETVDHDIPVELHKLEMQRTDVKTRYKMLSRRRTEMLATLTSYCDGTLHQDPSASLRVINELRDLTSTLDHLAEDLHSVDEQISQLSSLRDIHDASALAMAIRKLNASFLKQLAISDALRSQVVALEAERDDAWKQAESMAHEFDRLNEKADNADGSVINRSGRVTAMRKSSIRVSKAGLRSTRSSMSSTHRLSSASFSGGIKSAFSIEDIPPVPPIPRRPHRPVNISTDLPSTKSFIVSGPTPNTETRAMYEELCDMLGIPSTEFRPRRSRSVIERPRVSAKLEETFPNTVESRSSTSSGRPLSMPDRSGLTEVYQHMSADVCPLEYMI
;
A
#
# COMPACT_ATOMS: atom_id res chain seq x y z
N MET A 1 51.17 33.68 -10.68
CA MET A 1 51.30 32.28 -10.23
C MET A 1 49.90 31.67 -10.20
N GLY A 2 49.58 30.81 -11.18
CA GLY A 2 48.21 30.39 -11.52
C GLY A 2 47.67 29.14 -10.77
N PRO A 3 46.45 28.67 -11.13
CA PRO A 3 45.65 27.71 -10.37
C PRO A 3 45.83 26.26 -10.85
N ARG A 4 45.52 25.25 -10.00
CA ARG A 4 45.38 23.85 -10.44
C ARG A 4 44.17 23.14 -9.83
N ARG A 5 43.36 22.57 -10.73
CA ARG A 5 42.30 21.56 -10.54
C ARG A 5 42.84 20.27 -9.89
N PRO A 6 42.01 19.50 -9.17
CA PRO A 6 42.23 18.07 -9.00
C PRO A 6 41.55 17.24 -10.11
N SER A 7 42.33 16.28 -10.61
CA SER A 7 42.04 15.26 -11.61
C SER A 7 41.30 14.05 -11.02
N ASN A 8 40.34 13.51 -11.78
CA ASN A 8 39.76 12.18 -11.59
C ASN A 8 40.83 11.08 -11.73
N PRO A 9 40.84 10.04 -10.89
CA PRO A 9 41.49 8.78 -11.22
C PRO A 9 40.55 7.87 -12.01
N ALA A 10 40.96 7.56 -13.24
CA ALA A 10 40.49 6.42 -13.98
C ALA A 10 41.02 5.14 -13.32
N ILE A 11 40.12 4.23 -12.94
CA ILE A 11 40.47 2.85 -12.59
C ILE A 11 39.91 1.96 -13.70
N ASN A 12 40.79 1.63 -14.64
CA ASN A 12 40.74 0.36 -15.36
C ASN A 12 41.51 -0.66 -14.51
N LEU A 13 40.95 -1.84 -14.25
CA LEU A 13 41.68 -3.11 -14.36
C LEU A 13 40.73 -4.32 -14.28
N VAL A 14 40.76 -5.11 -15.36
CA VAL A 14 40.85 -6.59 -15.42
C VAL A 14 39.62 -7.44 -15.07
N GLY A 15 39.12 -8.12 -16.10
CA GLY A 15 39.20 -9.59 -16.11
C GLY A 15 37.89 -10.37 -16.01
N ARG A 16 37.20 -10.57 -17.15
CA ARG A 16 36.61 -11.88 -17.46
C ARG A 16 36.37 -12.04 -18.96
N GLN A 17 37.34 -12.69 -19.60
CA GLN A 17 37.12 -13.40 -20.85
C GLN A 17 36.10 -14.52 -20.63
N ARG A 18 35.12 -14.65 -21.53
CA ARG A 18 34.60 -15.94 -22.01
C ARG A 18 33.77 -15.77 -23.29
N ASN A 19 34.37 -16.27 -24.38
CA ASN A 19 33.81 -17.05 -25.50
C ASN A 19 33.02 -16.37 -26.64
N GLY A 20 33.61 -16.47 -27.84
CA GLY A 20 32.99 -16.82 -29.14
C GLY A 20 32.14 -15.73 -29.79
N SER A 21 32.41 -15.22 -31.00
CA SER A 21 32.82 -15.94 -32.20
C SER A 21 33.58 -15.03 -33.15
N VAL A 22 34.77 -15.49 -33.54
CA VAL A 22 35.48 -15.04 -34.75
C VAL A 22 34.77 -15.63 -35.95
N SER A 23 34.25 -14.77 -36.82
CA SER A 23 33.75 -15.18 -38.13
C SER A 23 34.94 -15.36 -39.06
N SER A 24 35.10 -16.59 -39.54
CA SER A 24 36.09 -17.02 -40.51
C SER A 24 35.87 -16.32 -41.86
N LEU A 25 36.94 -15.73 -42.38
CA LEU A 25 37.08 -15.29 -43.76
C LEU A 25 37.19 -16.54 -44.64
N ASN A 26 36.07 -17.11 -45.07
CA ASN A 26 36.05 -18.16 -46.07
C ASN A 26 35.75 -17.54 -47.44
N SER A 27 36.82 -17.25 -48.17
CA SER A 27 36.80 -16.86 -49.57
C SER A 27 36.31 -18.03 -50.43
N ASN A 28 35.02 -18.04 -50.76
CA ASN A 28 34.50 -18.81 -51.87
C ASN A 28 33.78 -17.85 -52.82
N ALA A 29 34.45 -17.56 -53.94
CA ALA A 29 33.92 -16.83 -55.09
C ALA A 29 32.82 -17.67 -55.77
N SER A 30 31.64 -17.68 -55.15
CA SER A 30 30.39 -18.00 -55.83
C SER A 30 29.73 -16.67 -56.14
N LYS A 31 29.30 -16.52 -57.40
CA LYS A 31 28.62 -15.35 -57.94
C LYS A 31 27.40 -15.00 -57.07
N LEU A 32 27.62 -14.17 -56.06
CA LEU A 32 26.57 -13.56 -55.25
C LEU A 32 25.76 -12.71 -56.22
N ARG A 33 24.60 -13.24 -56.65
CA ARG A 33 23.44 -12.40 -56.93
C ARG A 33 23.28 -11.53 -55.70
N THR A 34 23.75 -10.30 -55.78
CA THR A 34 23.37 -9.19 -54.90
C THR A 34 21.87 -9.05 -55.06
N THR A 35 21.13 -9.84 -54.30
CA THR A 35 19.69 -9.63 -54.14
C THR A 35 19.57 -8.24 -53.53
N PRO A 36 18.86 -7.31 -54.20
CA PRO A 36 18.73 -5.95 -53.69
C PRO A 36 18.14 -6.06 -52.28
N SER A 37 18.84 -5.48 -51.31
CA SER A 37 18.40 -5.40 -49.92
C SER A 37 16.95 -4.94 -49.90
N ALA A 38 16.05 -5.81 -49.44
CA ALA A 38 14.63 -5.47 -49.37
C ALA A 38 14.48 -4.16 -48.60
N PRO A 39 13.67 -3.21 -49.11
CA PRO A 39 13.58 -1.89 -48.52
C PRO A 39 13.22 -1.98 -47.04
N HIS A 40 14.09 -1.43 -46.19
CA HIS A 40 13.91 -1.47 -44.75
C HIS A 40 12.66 -0.68 -44.38
N SER A 41 11.63 -1.39 -43.91
CA SER A 41 10.42 -0.76 -43.37
C SER A 41 10.81 0.14 -42.19
N PRO A 42 10.29 1.37 -42.11
CA PRO A 42 10.57 2.28 -41.00
C PRO A 42 10.21 1.61 -39.67
N ARG A 43 11.20 1.53 -38.77
CA ARG A 43 11.05 1.00 -37.42
C ARG A 43 10.88 2.18 -36.46
N PHE A 44 9.65 2.42 -36.03
CA PHE A 44 9.33 3.36 -34.96
C PHE A 44 9.71 2.77 -33.59
N GLN A 45 10.99 2.51 -33.37
CA GLN A 45 11.51 2.06 -32.09
C GLN A 45 12.13 3.25 -31.37
N SER A 46 11.47 3.72 -30.32
CA SER A 46 12.05 4.73 -29.44
C SER A 46 13.33 4.15 -28.80
N PRO A 47 14.45 4.88 -28.80
CA PRO A 47 15.68 4.42 -28.17
C PRO A 47 15.40 4.17 -26.68
N ALA A 48 15.89 3.04 -26.17
CA ALA A 48 15.70 2.70 -24.77
C ALA A 48 16.34 3.79 -23.88
N PRO A 49 15.69 4.18 -22.77
CA PRO A 49 16.24 5.19 -21.88
C PRO A 49 17.60 4.72 -21.32
N LYS A 50 18.59 5.62 -21.33
CA LYS A 50 19.95 5.35 -20.82
C LYS A 50 19.93 4.99 -19.33
N TRP A 51 18.98 5.53 -18.59
CA TRP A 51 18.80 5.31 -17.17
C TRP A 51 17.65 4.34 -16.95
N ARG A 52 17.95 3.22 -16.29
CA ARG A 52 16.96 2.21 -15.93
C ARG A 52 16.83 2.19 -14.41
N GLY A 53 15.60 2.14 -13.91
CA GLY A 53 15.33 1.94 -12.48
C GLY A 53 15.87 0.59 -12.00
N TYR A 54 16.32 0.54 -10.75
CA TYR A 54 16.66 -0.71 -10.09
C TYR A 54 15.40 -1.36 -9.51
N THR A 55 15.29 -2.67 -9.64
CA THR A 55 14.28 -3.43 -8.89
C THR A 55 14.62 -3.40 -7.39
N MET A 56 13.65 -3.70 -6.53
CA MET A 56 13.86 -3.73 -5.07
C MET A 56 15.08 -4.57 -4.67
N ASP A 57 15.19 -5.79 -5.19
CA ASP A 57 16.30 -6.68 -4.85
C ASP A 57 17.64 -6.17 -5.40
N ALA A 58 17.65 -5.66 -6.63
CA ALA A 58 18.85 -5.07 -7.21
C ALA A 58 19.30 -3.82 -6.42
N ALA A 59 18.34 -3.00 -5.97
CA ALA A 59 18.61 -1.82 -5.15
C ALA A 59 19.22 -2.19 -3.80
N LYS A 60 18.71 -3.25 -3.14
CA LYS A 60 19.28 -3.77 -1.89
C LYS A 60 20.73 -4.23 -2.02
N TRP A 61 21.09 -4.81 -3.16
CA TRP A 61 22.46 -5.25 -3.44
C TRP A 61 23.38 -4.13 -3.93
N THR A 62 22.83 -3.11 -4.58
CA THR A 62 23.63 -2.05 -5.23
C THR A 62 23.87 -0.85 -4.32
N PHE A 63 22.90 -0.50 -3.48
CA PHE A 63 22.96 0.68 -2.61
C PHE A 63 23.20 0.29 -1.16
N SER A 64 23.97 1.11 -0.44
CA SER A 64 24.07 0.96 1.01
C SER A 64 22.73 1.31 1.68
N SER A 65 22.51 0.81 2.90
CA SER A 65 21.34 1.17 3.70
C SER A 65 21.19 2.69 3.88
N SER A 66 22.30 3.41 4.14
CA SER A 66 22.30 4.87 4.26
C SER A 66 21.94 5.59 2.96
N GLN A 67 22.38 5.09 1.80
CA GLN A 67 22.00 5.62 0.49
C GLN A 67 20.51 5.40 0.23
N LEU A 68 19.99 4.21 0.51
CA LEU A 68 18.57 3.91 0.38
C LEU A 68 17.73 4.80 1.30
N GLN A 69 18.14 4.96 2.55
CA GLN A 69 17.45 5.82 3.51
C GLN A 69 17.46 7.28 3.05
N SER A 70 18.57 7.78 2.49
CA SER A 70 18.65 9.12 1.90
C SER A 70 17.72 9.28 0.69
N ILE A 71 17.70 8.31 -0.22
CA ILE A 71 16.82 8.30 -1.40
C ILE A 71 15.35 8.33 -0.96
N VAL A 72 14.97 7.45 -0.03
CA VAL A 72 13.61 7.37 0.50
C VAL A 72 13.23 8.65 1.25
N SER A 73 14.11 9.16 2.11
CA SER A 73 13.89 10.41 2.84
C SER A 73 13.70 11.60 1.91
N ARG A 74 14.47 11.66 0.82
CA ARG A 74 14.32 12.70 -0.20
C ARG A 74 13.01 12.54 -0.96
N ALA A 75 12.66 11.32 -1.37
CA ALA A 75 11.41 11.03 -2.08
C ALA A 75 10.19 11.36 -1.22
N ILE A 76 10.21 11.02 0.08
CA ILE A 76 9.15 11.38 1.03
C ILE A 76 9.06 12.89 1.20
N ARG A 77 10.19 13.61 1.33
CA ARG A 77 10.16 15.08 1.43
C ARG A 77 9.58 15.72 0.18
N GLN A 78 9.99 15.26 -0.99
CA GLN A 78 9.46 15.74 -2.27
C GLN A 78 7.97 15.45 -2.44
N SER A 79 7.51 14.25 -2.04
CA SER A 79 6.08 13.92 -2.05
C SER A 79 5.29 14.57 -0.90
N ALA A 80 5.98 15.05 0.14
CA ALA A 80 5.41 15.81 1.25
C ALA A 80 5.19 17.30 0.92
N GLU A 81 5.77 17.82 -0.16
CA GLU A 81 5.48 19.18 -0.61
C GLU A 81 4.01 19.29 -1.06
N ALA A 82 3.30 20.32 -0.61
CA ALA A 82 1.89 20.52 -0.96
C ALA A 82 1.72 20.83 -2.47
N SER A 83 2.73 21.46 -3.08
CA SER A 83 2.80 21.75 -4.52
C SER A 83 2.90 20.50 -5.39
N ALA A 84 3.33 19.37 -4.82
CA ALA A 84 3.46 18.11 -5.54
C ALA A 84 2.12 17.36 -5.66
N ILE A 85 1.14 17.66 -4.81
CA ILE A 85 -0.15 16.97 -4.80
C ILE A 85 -1.03 17.52 -5.93
N ARG A 86 -1.28 16.67 -6.93
CA ARG A 86 -2.29 16.92 -7.98
C ARG A 86 -3.27 15.76 -7.98
N LEU A 87 -4.47 16.01 -7.45
CA LEU A 87 -5.56 15.04 -7.49
C LEU A 87 -6.53 15.35 -8.61
N LEU A 88 -7.09 14.30 -9.17
CA LEU A 88 -8.10 14.32 -10.23
C LEU A 88 -9.40 13.78 -9.63
N ARG A 89 -10.51 14.03 -10.32
CA ARG A 89 -11.79 13.44 -9.96
C ARG A 89 -11.75 11.93 -10.22
N LEU A 90 -12.36 11.15 -9.33
CA LEU A 90 -12.39 9.69 -9.44
C LEU A 90 -13.00 9.23 -10.78
N GLU A 91 -14.10 9.87 -11.20
CA GLU A 91 -14.75 9.64 -12.49
C GLU A 91 -13.77 9.79 -13.67
N THR A 92 -12.95 10.85 -13.67
CA THR A 92 -11.96 11.11 -14.72
C THR A 92 -10.83 10.08 -14.74
N VAL A 93 -10.41 9.60 -13.56
CA VAL A 93 -9.33 8.59 -13.45
C VAL A 93 -9.82 7.22 -13.89
N ASP A 94 -11.03 6.84 -13.48
CA ASP A 94 -11.57 5.49 -13.71
C ASP A 94 -12.22 5.33 -15.09
N HIS A 95 -12.78 6.41 -15.66
CA HIS A 95 -13.58 6.35 -16.89
C HIS A 95 -12.96 7.18 -18.01
N ASP A 96 -12.81 8.49 -17.84
CA ASP A 96 -12.45 9.39 -18.95
C ASP A 96 -11.04 9.10 -19.51
N ILE A 97 -10.04 8.96 -18.63
CA ILE A 97 -8.64 8.73 -19.03
C ILE A 97 -8.48 7.39 -19.74
N PRO A 98 -8.97 6.25 -19.21
CA PRO A 98 -8.86 4.97 -19.91
C PRO A 98 -9.56 4.96 -21.27
N VAL A 99 -10.73 5.60 -21.38
CA VAL A 99 -11.48 5.68 -22.65
C VAL A 99 -10.70 6.50 -23.68
N GLU A 100 -10.18 7.67 -23.30
CA GLU A 100 -9.41 8.51 -24.23
C GLU A 100 -8.06 7.87 -24.59
N LEU A 101 -7.40 7.21 -23.64
CA LEU A 101 -6.15 6.48 -23.90
C LEU A 101 -6.39 5.35 -24.91
N HIS A 102 -7.47 4.58 -24.76
CA HIS A 102 -7.84 3.54 -25.72
C HIS A 102 -8.14 4.11 -27.12
N LYS A 103 -8.84 5.23 -27.19
CA LYS A 103 -9.12 5.94 -28.45
C LYS A 103 -7.84 6.43 -29.13
N LEU A 104 -6.91 7.02 -28.38
CA LEU A 104 -5.61 7.45 -28.88
C LEU A 104 -4.74 6.28 -29.32
N GLU A 105 -4.78 5.13 -28.62
CA GLU A 105 -4.09 3.91 -29.06
C GLU A 105 -4.63 3.39 -30.39
N MET A 106 -5.96 3.37 -30.56
CA MET A 106 -6.58 2.99 -31.83
C MET A 106 -6.15 3.95 -32.96
N GLN A 107 -6.21 5.26 -32.71
CA GLN A 107 -5.75 6.28 -33.67
C GLN A 107 -4.26 6.11 -34.02
N ARG A 108 -3.41 5.86 -33.02
CA ARG A 108 -1.98 5.58 -33.21
C ARG A 108 -1.76 4.38 -34.13
N THR A 109 -2.51 3.29 -33.92
CA THR A 109 -2.39 2.10 -34.78
C THR A 109 -2.81 2.38 -36.22
N ASP A 110 -3.88 3.15 -36.43
CA ASP A 110 -4.37 3.55 -37.77
C ASP A 110 -3.39 4.48 -38.49
N VAL A 111 -2.89 5.53 -37.82
CA VAL A 111 -1.85 6.40 -38.40
C VAL A 111 -0.60 5.59 -38.78
N LYS A 112 -0.19 4.65 -37.92
CA LYS A 112 0.96 3.78 -38.17
C LYS A 112 0.74 2.81 -39.35
N THR A 113 -0.47 2.26 -39.53
CA THR A 113 -0.76 1.39 -40.69
C THR A 113 -0.78 2.21 -41.99
N ARG A 114 -1.42 3.38 -42.00
CA ARG A 114 -1.44 4.31 -43.14
C ARG A 114 -0.03 4.76 -43.53
N TYR A 115 0.78 5.18 -42.55
CA TYR A 115 2.16 5.58 -42.78
C TYR A 115 2.97 4.44 -43.41
N LYS A 116 2.85 3.21 -42.88
CA LYS A 116 3.55 2.04 -43.45
C LYS A 116 3.11 1.75 -44.88
N MET A 117 1.83 1.86 -45.18
CA MET A 117 1.29 1.65 -46.52
C MET A 117 1.85 2.69 -47.50
N LEU A 118 1.76 3.99 -47.17
CA LEU A 118 2.28 5.06 -48.02
C LEU A 118 3.80 5.01 -48.15
N SER A 119 4.52 4.60 -47.11
CA SER A 119 5.97 4.41 -47.17
C SER A 119 6.36 3.31 -48.15
N ARG A 120 5.57 2.22 -48.27
CA ARG A 120 5.80 1.17 -49.27
C ARG A 120 5.52 1.69 -50.68
N ARG A 121 4.40 2.40 -50.87
CA ARG A 121 4.04 3.05 -52.14
C ARG A 121 5.13 4.03 -52.60
N ARG A 122 5.68 4.83 -51.68
CA ARG A 122 6.84 5.72 -51.97
C ARG A 122 8.03 4.94 -52.50
N THR A 123 8.35 3.81 -51.89
CA THR A 123 9.46 2.95 -52.34
C THR A 123 9.20 2.33 -53.71
N GLU A 124 7.97 1.89 -53.98
CA GLU A 124 7.56 1.38 -55.29
C GLU A 124 7.71 2.46 -56.36
N MET A 125 7.25 3.69 -56.08
CA MET A 125 7.39 4.83 -56.99
C MET A 125 8.85 5.21 -57.24
N LEU A 126 9.69 5.22 -56.20
CA LEU A 126 11.13 5.40 -56.36
C LEU A 126 11.75 4.32 -57.23
N ALA A 127 11.34 3.06 -57.08
CA ALA A 127 11.81 1.98 -57.95
C ALA A 127 11.39 2.20 -59.41
N THR A 128 10.13 2.63 -59.67
CA THR A 128 9.69 2.96 -61.03
C THR A 128 10.50 4.13 -61.62
N LEU A 129 10.80 5.15 -60.82
CA LEU A 129 11.62 6.29 -61.23
C LEU A 129 13.05 5.85 -61.59
N THR A 130 13.65 4.98 -60.78
CA THR A 130 14.96 4.38 -61.07
C THR A 130 14.93 3.60 -62.39
N SER A 131 13.88 2.82 -62.66
CA SER A 131 13.74 2.10 -63.93
C SER A 131 13.62 3.02 -65.16
N TYR A 132 13.02 4.20 -65.01
CA TYR A 132 13.04 5.24 -66.05
C TYR A 132 14.44 5.84 -66.25
N CYS A 133 15.20 6.04 -65.17
CA CYS A 133 16.57 6.56 -65.23
C CYS A 133 17.55 5.56 -65.87
N ASP A 134 17.40 4.27 -65.61
CA ASP A 134 18.23 3.20 -66.17
C ASP A 134 17.92 2.91 -67.65
N GLY A 135 16.91 3.57 -68.24
CA GLY A 135 16.48 3.36 -69.62
C GLY A 135 15.79 2.01 -69.88
N THR A 136 15.44 1.28 -68.82
CA THR A 136 14.78 -0.04 -68.91
C THR A 136 13.32 0.06 -69.34
N LEU A 137 12.66 1.20 -69.05
CA LEU A 137 11.31 1.55 -69.49
C LEU A 137 11.39 2.60 -70.60
N HIS A 138 10.56 2.46 -71.63
CA HIS A 138 10.50 3.40 -72.75
C HIS A 138 10.25 4.83 -72.25
N GLN A 139 11.10 5.74 -72.72
CA GLN A 139 11.31 7.07 -72.15
C GLN A 139 10.27 8.07 -72.66
N ASP A 140 9.07 8.07 -72.09
CA ASP A 140 8.17 9.23 -72.19
C ASP A 140 8.51 10.22 -71.06
N PRO A 141 9.12 11.39 -71.35
CA PRO A 141 9.49 12.38 -70.33
C PRO A 141 8.27 12.94 -69.59
N SER A 142 7.07 12.84 -70.17
CA SER A 142 5.86 13.29 -69.48
C SER A 142 5.42 12.32 -68.38
N ALA A 143 5.67 11.02 -68.54
CA ALA A 143 5.32 10.00 -67.56
C ALA A 143 6.23 10.10 -66.32
N SER A 144 7.53 10.34 -66.51
CA SER A 144 8.47 10.52 -65.39
C SER A 144 8.11 11.75 -64.54
N LEU A 145 7.71 12.86 -65.16
CA LEU A 145 7.26 14.06 -64.43
C LEU A 145 6.01 13.81 -63.57
N ARG A 146 5.07 12.97 -64.02
CA ARG A 146 3.89 12.60 -63.21
C ARG A 146 4.28 11.79 -61.97
N VAL A 147 5.19 10.81 -62.13
CA VAL A 147 5.72 10.02 -61.02
C VAL A 147 6.43 10.92 -59.99
N ILE A 148 7.19 11.92 -60.45
CA ILE A 148 7.86 12.89 -59.56
C ILE A 148 6.83 13.72 -58.76
N ASN A 149 5.78 14.21 -59.42
CA ASN A 149 4.73 15.00 -58.75
C ASN A 149 3.97 14.16 -57.72
N GLU A 150 3.55 12.94 -58.07
CA GLU A 150 2.91 12.03 -57.13
C GLU A 150 3.83 11.66 -55.95
N LEU A 151 5.13 11.52 -56.19
CA LEU A 151 6.12 11.24 -55.15
C LEU A 151 6.27 12.41 -54.18
N ARG A 152 6.22 13.65 -54.70
CA ARG A 152 6.21 14.88 -53.89
C ARG A 152 4.98 14.88 -52.97
N ASP A 153 3.80 14.61 -53.52
CA ASP A 153 2.55 14.60 -52.74
C ASP A 153 2.59 13.49 -51.68
N LEU A 154 3.04 12.29 -52.04
CA LEU A 154 3.23 11.19 -51.07
C LEU A 154 4.19 11.55 -49.95
N THR A 155 5.30 12.22 -50.26
CA THR A 155 6.28 12.64 -49.25
C THR A 155 5.65 13.65 -48.29
N SER A 156 4.92 14.63 -48.81
CA SER A 156 4.18 15.59 -47.96
C SER A 156 3.14 14.91 -47.06
N THR A 157 2.41 13.91 -47.56
CA THR A 157 1.45 13.15 -46.74
C THR A 157 2.14 12.29 -45.67
N LEU A 158 3.32 11.74 -45.96
CA LEU A 158 4.11 10.98 -45.00
C LEU A 158 4.64 11.87 -43.88
N ASP A 159 5.07 13.09 -44.20
CA ASP A 159 5.54 14.06 -43.21
C ASP A 159 4.39 14.45 -42.26
N HIS A 160 3.19 14.71 -42.80
CA HIS A 160 2.01 14.99 -41.99
C HIS A 160 1.60 13.82 -41.08
N LEU A 161 1.61 12.59 -41.60
CA LEU A 161 1.34 11.40 -40.77
C LEU A 161 2.42 11.17 -39.70
N ALA A 162 3.66 11.60 -39.94
CA ALA A 162 4.72 11.54 -38.93
C ALA A 162 4.48 12.55 -37.81
N GLU A 163 4.06 13.78 -38.15
CA GLU A 163 3.64 14.80 -37.17
C GLU A 163 2.45 14.31 -36.33
N ASP A 164 1.43 13.74 -36.98
CA ASP A 164 0.25 13.17 -36.30
C ASP A 164 0.65 12.04 -35.34
N LEU A 165 1.54 11.15 -35.78
CA LEU A 165 2.01 10.05 -34.94
C LEU A 165 2.75 10.57 -33.70
N HIS A 166 3.57 11.61 -33.87
CA HIS A 166 4.26 12.26 -32.75
C HIS A 166 3.28 12.94 -31.79
N SER A 167 2.27 13.65 -32.31
CA SER A 167 1.25 14.29 -31.48
C SER A 167 0.45 13.28 -30.65
N VAL A 168 0.03 12.16 -31.26
CA VAL A 168 -0.70 11.10 -30.56
C VAL A 168 0.17 10.42 -29.49
N ASP A 169 1.44 10.12 -29.80
CA ASP A 169 2.37 9.54 -28.82
C ASP A 169 2.61 10.51 -27.63
N GLU A 170 2.69 11.82 -27.89
CA GLU A 170 2.82 12.82 -26.83
C GLU A 170 1.57 12.86 -25.94
N GLN A 171 0.37 12.88 -26.53
CA GLN A 171 -0.89 12.87 -25.77
C GLN A 171 -1.03 11.62 -24.89
N ILE A 172 -0.70 10.44 -25.42
CA ILE A 172 -0.68 9.19 -24.63
C ILE A 172 0.30 9.31 -23.45
N SER A 173 1.49 9.85 -23.70
CA SER A 173 2.49 10.06 -22.64
C SER A 173 2.03 11.06 -21.59
N GLN A 174 1.37 12.14 -21.98
CA GLN A 174 0.83 13.15 -21.06
C GLN A 174 -0.29 12.57 -20.18
N LEU A 175 -1.23 11.82 -20.76
CA LEU A 175 -2.29 11.15 -19.98
C LEU A 175 -1.74 10.10 -19.03
N SER A 176 -0.76 9.31 -19.48
CA SER A 176 -0.09 8.31 -18.63
C SER A 176 0.65 8.97 -17.47
N SER A 177 1.42 10.03 -17.74
CA SER A 177 2.11 10.80 -16.69
C SER A 177 1.14 11.45 -15.71
N LEU A 178 -0.01 11.94 -16.20
CA LEU A 178 -1.04 12.56 -15.37
C LEU A 178 -1.69 11.53 -14.42
N ARG A 179 -1.90 10.30 -14.88
CA ARG A 179 -2.32 9.16 -14.03
C ARG A 179 -1.25 8.81 -12.99
N ASP A 180 0.02 8.70 -13.39
CA ASP A 180 1.11 8.37 -12.46
C ASP A 180 1.25 9.43 -11.36
N ILE A 181 1.11 10.72 -11.72
CA ILE A 181 1.12 11.83 -10.77
C ILE A 181 -0.08 11.76 -9.82
N HIS A 182 -1.26 11.40 -10.31
CA HIS A 182 -2.45 11.21 -9.50
C HIS A 182 -2.25 10.10 -8.46
N ASP A 183 -1.80 8.93 -8.91
CA ASP A 183 -1.58 7.76 -8.05
C ASP A 183 -0.53 8.06 -6.97
N ALA A 184 0.56 8.72 -7.34
CA ALA A 184 1.59 9.18 -6.41
C ALA A 184 1.04 10.20 -5.40
N SER A 185 0.22 11.16 -5.85
CA SER A 185 -0.39 12.18 -5.01
C SER A 185 -1.41 11.59 -4.03
N ALA A 186 -2.22 10.64 -4.49
CA ALA A 186 -3.21 9.92 -3.68
C ALA A 186 -2.51 9.10 -2.59
N LEU A 187 -1.45 8.36 -2.95
CA LEU A 187 -0.63 7.61 -2.00
C LEU A 187 0.03 8.54 -0.97
N ALA A 188 0.61 9.66 -1.41
CA ALA A 188 1.23 10.63 -0.50
C ALA A 188 0.21 11.19 0.51
N MET A 189 -1.02 11.49 0.06
CA MET A 189 -2.10 11.90 0.95
C MET A 189 -2.52 10.80 1.93
N ALA A 190 -2.62 9.56 1.46
CA ALA A 190 -2.95 8.41 2.32
C ALA A 190 -1.91 8.22 3.43
N ILE A 191 -0.61 8.29 3.08
CA ILE A 191 0.49 8.20 4.06
C ILE A 191 0.42 9.34 5.08
N ARG A 192 0.12 10.58 4.64
CA ARG A 192 -0.03 11.72 5.58
C ARG A 192 -1.20 11.50 6.54
N LYS A 193 -2.36 11.04 6.05
CA LYS A 193 -3.53 10.74 6.89
C LYS A 193 -3.22 9.62 7.89
N LEU A 194 -2.54 8.55 7.44
CA LEU A 194 -2.11 7.45 8.29
C LEU A 194 -1.18 7.94 9.39
N ASN A 195 -0.13 8.69 9.03
CA ASN A 195 0.82 9.24 10.01
C ASN A 195 0.12 10.16 11.02
N ALA A 196 -0.82 11.00 10.57
CA ALA A 196 -1.59 11.85 11.46
C ALA A 196 -2.48 11.04 12.42
N SER A 197 -3.10 9.96 11.95
CA SER A 197 -3.89 9.05 12.80
C SER A 197 -3.01 8.32 13.82
N PHE A 198 -1.87 7.79 13.36
CA PHE A 198 -0.90 7.10 14.20
C PHE A 198 -0.37 7.99 15.33
N LEU A 199 0.02 9.24 15.02
CA LEU A 199 0.49 10.20 16.04
C LEU A 199 -0.60 10.54 17.06
N LYS A 200 -1.87 10.63 16.65
CA LYS A 200 -2.99 10.82 17.59
C LYS A 200 -3.16 9.62 18.51
N GLN A 201 -3.10 8.41 17.96
CA GLN A 201 -3.21 7.18 18.75
C GLN A 201 -2.05 7.04 19.74
N LEU A 202 -0.83 7.40 19.32
CA LEU A 202 0.34 7.45 20.18
C LEU A 202 0.10 8.40 21.37
N ALA A 203 -0.37 9.62 21.10
CA ALA A 203 -0.67 10.60 22.15
C ALA A 203 -1.75 10.12 23.13
N ILE A 204 -2.79 9.43 22.64
CA ILE A 204 -3.82 8.82 23.49
C ILE A 204 -3.24 7.72 24.36
N SER A 205 -2.42 6.83 23.78
CA SER A 205 -1.74 5.75 24.51
C SER A 205 -0.86 6.30 25.62
N ASP A 206 -0.10 7.35 25.34
CA ASP A 206 0.76 7.99 26.34
C ASP A 206 -0.06 8.67 27.45
N ALA A 207 -1.16 9.34 27.10
CA ALA A 207 -2.07 9.92 28.10
C ALA A 207 -2.67 8.85 29.03
N LEU A 208 -3.06 7.68 28.48
CA LEU A 208 -3.57 6.56 29.27
C LEU A 208 -2.48 5.97 30.18
N ARG A 209 -1.24 5.83 29.69
CA ARG A 209 -0.11 5.39 30.51
C ARG A 209 0.16 6.37 31.66
N SER A 210 0.17 7.68 31.38
CA SER A 210 0.31 8.70 32.43
C SER A 210 -0.82 8.62 33.45
N GLN A 211 -2.05 8.33 33.03
CA GLN A 211 -3.18 8.13 33.94
C GLN A 211 -3.00 6.87 34.80
N VAL A 212 -2.53 5.76 34.24
CA VAL A 212 -2.23 4.54 35.00
C VAL A 212 -1.18 4.82 36.06
N VAL A 213 -0.08 5.47 35.70
CA VAL A 213 0.98 5.85 36.65
C VAL A 213 0.44 6.77 37.75
N ALA A 214 -0.42 7.73 37.42
CA ALA A 214 -1.04 8.62 38.41
C ALA A 214 -1.96 7.84 39.37
N LEU A 215 -2.80 6.92 38.86
CA LEU A 215 -3.68 6.10 39.68
C LEU A 215 -2.90 5.09 40.54
N GLU A 216 -1.79 4.56 40.05
CA GLU A 216 -0.89 3.70 40.83
C GLU A 216 -0.26 4.47 41.99
N ALA A 217 0.18 5.71 41.76
CA ALA A 217 0.67 6.59 42.82
C ALA A 217 -0.41 6.93 43.85
N GLU A 218 -1.64 7.26 43.42
CA GLU A 218 -2.78 7.48 44.33
C GLU A 218 -3.08 6.23 45.18
N ARG A 219 -2.98 5.04 44.58
CA ARG A 219 -3.17 3.76 45.28
C ARG A 219 -2.08 3.52 46.32
N ASP A 220 -0.82 3.78 45.98
CA ASP A 220 0.32 3.66 46.91
C ASP A 220 0.20 4.65 48.07
N ASP A 221 -0.20 5.90 47.81
CA ASP A 221 -0.43 6.91 48.84
C ASP A 221 -1.60 6.54 49.77
N ALA A 222 -2.71 6.07 49.21
CA ALA A 222 -3.86 5.60 49.99
C ALA A 222 -3.49 4.39 50.87
N TRP A 223 -2.68 3.48 50.35
CA TRP A 223 -2.19 2.34 51.13
C TRP A 223 -1.28 2.78 52.27
N LYS A 224 -0.33 3.68 52.02
CA LYS A 224 0.56 4.24 53.05
C LYS A 224 -0.21 4.97 54.15
N GLN A 225 -1.26 5.71 53.79
CA GLN A 225 -2.14 6.35 54.78
C GLN A 225 -2.90 5.31 55.62
N ALA A 226 -3.43 4.26 54.99
CA ALA A 226 -4.11 3.17 55.71
C ALA A 226 -3.17 2.45 56.68
N GLU A 227 -1.93 2.16 56.27
CA GLU A 227 -0.90 1.57 57.11
C GLU A 227 -0.54 2.47 58.30
N SER A 228 -0.34 3.77 58.05
CA SER A 228 -0.08 4.74 59.13
C SER A 228 -1.22 4.83 60.14
N MET A 229 -2.48 4.80 59.68
CA MET A 229 -3.65 4.81 60.57
C MET A 229 -3.75 3.51 61.38
N ALA A 230 -3.51 2.35 60.76
CA ALA A 230 -3.50 1.08 61.47
C ALA A 230 -2.45 1.09 62.60
N HIS A 231 -1.22 1.53 62.31
CA HIS A 231 -0.18 1.67 63.32
C HIS A 231 -0.52 2.68 64.44
N GLU A 232 -1.21 3.78 64.13
CA GLU A 232 -1.68 4.72 65.14
C GLU A 232 -2.72 4.09 66.07
N PHE A 233 -3.67 3.34 65.50
CA PHE A 233 -4.67 2.58 66.26
C PHE A 233 -4.04 1.52 67.15
N ASP A 234 -3.09 0.73 66.62
CA ASP A 234 -2.35 -0.27 67.39
C ASP A 234 -1.61 0.38 68.56
N ARG A 235 -0.95 1.53 68.32
CA ARG A 235 -0.26 2.29 69.36
C ARG A 235 -1.20 2.86 70.41
N LEU A 236 -2.39 3.33 70.03
CA LEU A 236 -3.42 3.79 70.96
C LEU A 236 -3.99 2.64 71.79
N ASN A 237 -4.21 1.49 71.17
CA ASN A 237 -4.69 0.28 71.84
C ASN A 237 -3.66 -0.21 72.88
N GLU A 238 -2.38 -0.29 72.50
CA GLU A 238 -1.29 -0.65 73.41
C GLU A 238 -1.17 0.34 74.60
N LYS A 239 -1.35 1.65 74.35
CA LYS A 239 -1.39 2.64 75.44
C LYS A 239 -2.59 2.48 76.35
N ALA A 240 -3.76 2.16 75.80
CA ALA A 240 -4.97 1.91 76.59
C ALA A 240 -4.80 0.67 77.47
N ASP A 241 -4.27 -0.42 76.92
CA ASP A 241 -4.01 -1.67 77.65
C ASP A 241 -2.96 -1.46 78.77
N ASN A 242 -1.95 -0.61 78.54
CA ASN A 242 -0.93 -0.30 79.55
C ASN A 242 -1.38 0.72 80.62
N ALA A 243 -2.39 1.55 80.34
CA ALA A 243 -2.91 2.54 81.29
C ALA A 243 -3.95 1.94 82.28
N ASP A 244 -4.48 0.75 82.00
CA ASP A 244 -5.55 0.12 82.78
C ASP A 244 -5.08 -1.09 83.61
N GLY A 245 -3.97 -0.92 84.32
CA GLY A 245 -3.72 -1.65 85.56
C GLY A 245 -4.60 -1.17 86.73
N SER A 246 -5.53 -0.23 86.52
CA SER A 246 -6.38 0.29 87.59
C SER A 246 -7.72 0.84 87.07
N VAL A 247 -8.74 0.04 87.35
CA VAL A 247 -10.17 0.35 87.45
C VAL A 247 -11.02 0.05 86.20
N ILE A 248 -11.39 -1.23 86.14
CA ILE A 248 -12.78 -1.71 85.99
C ILE A 248 -13.78 -0.63 86.40
N ASN A 249 -14.44 0.05 85.45
CA ASN A 249 -15.90 0.26 85.46
C ASN A 249 -16.41 1.19 84.33
N ARG A 250 -17.43 0.67 83.65
CA ARG A 250 -18.68 1.33 83.26
C ARG A 250 -18.69 2.33 82.09
N SER A 251 -19.44 1.89 81.07
CA SER A 251 -20.59 2.64 80.52
C SER A 251 -20.27 3.97 79.83
N GLY A 252 -19.58 3.90 78.70
CA GLY A 252 -19.44 4.99 77.73
C GLY A 252 -20.48 4.90 76.61
N ARG A 253 -21.67 5.43 76.88
CA ARG A 253 -22.81 5.65 75.98
C ARG A 253 -22.38 5.97 74.54
N VAL A 254 -22.70 5.09 73.60
CA VAL A 254 -22.64 5.36 72.16
C VAL A 254 -23.65 6.46 71.85
N THR A 255 -23.21 7.72 71.84
CA THR A 255 -23.95 8.78 71.17
C THR A 255 -23.76 8.60 69.69
N ALA A 256 -24.73 7.94 69.06
CA ALA A 256 -24.94 7.96 67.63
C ALA A 256 -25.16 9.43 67.19
N MET A 257 -24.08 10.16 67.01
CA MET A 257 -24.10 11.45 66.34
C MET A 257 -24.34 11.14 64.86
N ARG A 258 -25.63 11.21 64.47
CA ARG A 258 -26.03 11.40 63.08
C ARG A 258 -25.35 12.68 62.59
N LYS A 259 -24.11 12.56 62.11
CA LYS A 259 -23.50 13.60 61.30
C LYS A 259 -24.29 13.63 60.00
N SER A 260 -25.05 14.70 59.86
CA SER A 260 -25.73 15.13 58.66
C SER A 260 -24.84 14.89 57.45
N SER A 261 -25.34 14.10 56.52
CA SER A 261 -24.90 14.08 55.14
C SER A 261 -25.03 15.50 54.59
N ILE A 262 -23.96 16.28 54.72
CA ILE A 262 -23.73 17.41 53.83
C ILE A 262 -23.31 16.74 52.54
N ARG A 263 -24.32 16.48 51.69
CA ARG A 263 -24.09 16.36 50.25
C ARG A 263 -23.43 17.68 49.86
N VAL A 264 -22.10 17.66 49.77
CA VAL A 264 -21.35 18.64 49.00
C VAL A 264 -21.94 18.54 47.61
N SER A 265 -22.89 19.43 47.38
CA SER A 265 -23.50 19.62 46.09
C SER A 265 -22.35 19.97 45.18
N LYS A 266 -22.19 19.11 44.19
CA LYS A 266 -21.40 19.28 42.98
C LYS A 266 -21.92 20.53 42.26
N ALA A 267 -21.68 21.69 42.85
CA ALA A 267 -21.90 23.00 42.24
C ALA A 267 -20.80 23.15 41.19
N GLY A 268 -21.25 23.31 39.96
CA GLY A 268 -20.42 23.13 38.78
C GLY A 268 -19.19 24.02 38.75
N LEU A 269 -18.03 23.39 38.64
CA LEU A 269 -16.96 23.95 37.84
C LEU A 269 -17.26 23.60 36.39
N ARG A 270 -18.16 24.40 35.80
CA ARG A 270 -18.02 24.74 34.38
C ARG A 270 -16.63 25.32 34.24
N SER A 271 -15.69 24.51 33.76
CA SER A 271 -14.44 25.02 33.27
C SER A 271 -14.76 26.05 32.20
N THR A 272 -14.51 27.30 32.57
CA THR A 272 -14.48 28.45 31.67
C THR A 272 -13.52 28.10 30.55
N ARG A 273 -14.10 27.74 29.41
CA ARG A 273 -13.42 27.71 28.12
C ARG A 273 -13.04 29.15 27.82
N SER A 274 -11.87 29.56 28.30
CA SER A 274 -11.23 30.82 27.98
C SER A 274 -11.07 30.87 26.47
N SER A 275 -11.83 31.79 25.90
CA SER A 275 -11.69 32.27 24.55
C SER A 275 -10.50 33.21 24.55
N MET A 276 -9.46 32.91 23.78
CA MET A 276 -8.52 33.93 23.31
C MET A 276 -8.61 34.02 21.79
N SER A 277 -8.99 35.23 21.35
CA SER A 277 -8.75 35.90 20.06
C SER A 277 -8.74 35.03 18.79
N SER A 278 -9.68 35.13 17.85
CA SER A 278 -10.17 36.33 17.14
C SER A 278 -9.06 37.27 16.66
N THR A 279 -8.65 37.11 15.40
CA THR A 279 -8.35 38.25 14.52
C THR A 279 -8.58 37.90 13.03
N HIS A 280 -9.56 38.61 12.47
CA HIS A 280 -9.70 39.09 11.08
C HIS A 280 -10.12 38.10 9.94
N ARG A 281 -11.36 38.18 9.40
CA ARG A 281 -11.92 39.15 8.38
C ARG A 281 -11.60 38.68 6.94
N LEU A 282 -12.47 38.56 5.92
CA LEU A 282 -13.87 38.87 5.54
C LEU A 282 -14.28 37.77 4.50
N SER A 283 -15.52 37.40 4.15
CA SER A 283 -16.67 38.19 3.68
C SER A 283 -17.92 37.27 3.53
N SER A 284 -19.10 37.83 3.85
CA SER A 284 -20.43 37.74 3.18
C SER A 284 -20.77 36.53 2.28
N ALA A 285 -21.94 35.88 2.31
CA ALA A 285 -23.32 36.33 2.54
C ALA A 285 -24.21 35.06 2.73
N SER A 286 -25.25 35.07 3.59
CA SER A 286 -26.68 35.11 3.17
C SER A 286 -27.21 33.81 2.51
N PHE A 287 -28.32 33.14 2.86
CA PHE A 287 -29.44 33.34 3.78
C PHE A 287 -30.15 32.00 4.08
N SER A 288 -30.97 32.01 5.14
CA SER A 288 -32.13 31.14 5.44
C SER A 288 -31.82 29.74 6.00
N GLY A 289 -32.47 29.25 7.06
CA GLY A 289 -33.62 29.75 7.82
C GLY A 289 -34.35 28.51 8.35
N GLY A 290 -34.35 28.28 9.66
CA GLY A 290 -34.98 27.07 10.21
C GLY A 290 -34.69 26.89 11.69
N ILE A 291 -35.55 27.47 12.52
CA ILE A 291 -35.48 27.51 13.97
C ILE A 291 -36.34 26.38 14.56
N LYS A 292 -35.87 25.81 15.67
CA LYS A 292 -36.62 25.09 16.74
C LYS A 292 -36.91 23.60 16.53
N SER A 293 -36.33 22.76 17.39
CA SER A 293 -37.07 22.16 18.53
C SER A 293 -36.14 21.31 19.40
N ALA A 294 -36.21 21.51 20.71
CA ALA A 294 -35.55 20.71 21.74
C ALA A 294 -36.64 20.13 22.66
N PHE A 295 -36.54 18.82 22.91
CA PHE A 295 -37.32 17.97 23.84
C PHE A 295 -38.72 17.50 23.40
N SER A 296 -38.83 16.20 23.10
CA SER A 296 -39.99 15.37 23.46
C SER A 296 -39.46 14.04 24.00
N ILE A 297 -39.67 13.85 25.30
CA ILE A 297 -39.55 12.61 26.05
C ILE A 297 -41.00 12.05 26.21
N GLU A 298 -41.14 10.79 26.60
CA GLU A 298 -42.40 10.00 26.71
C GLU A 298 -42.92 9.38 25.41
N ASP A 299 -42.67 8.08 25.21
CA ASP A 299 -43.70 7.01 25.21
C ASP A 299 -43.14 5.68 24.67
N ILE A 300 -42.42 4.89 25.49
CA ILE A 300 -42.13 3.47 25.20
C ILE A 300 -42.54 2.63 26.42
N PRO A 301 -43.51 1.70 26.28
CA PRO A 301 -44.06 0.93 27.39
C PRO A 301 -43.08 -0.15 27.92
N PRO A 302 -43.23 -0.56 29.20
CA PRO A 302 -42.37 -1.56 29.82
C PRO A 302 -42.65 -2.98 29.29
N VAL A 303 -41.60 -3.75 29.02
CA VAL A 303 -41.70 -5.16 28.58
C VAL A 303 -41.22 -6.14 29.68
N PRO A 304 -41.94 -7.25 29.91
CA PRO A 304 -41.94 -8.17 31.07
C PRO A 304 -40.65 -8.95 31.44
N PRO A 305 -40.61 -9.54 32.66
CA PRO A 305 -39.41 -10.10 33.30
C PRO A 305 -38.79 -11.37 32.70
N ILE A 306 -37.50 -11.51 33.02
CA ILE A 306 -36.55 -12.56 32.62
C ILE A 306 -37.00 -13.97 33.09
N PRO A 307 -36.99 -14.98 32.19
CA PRO A 307 -37.05 -16.39 32.57
C PRO A 307 -35.76 -16.84 33.25
N ARG A 308 -35.81 -16.98 34.58
CA ARG A 308 -34.84 -17.76 35.36
C ARG A 308 -34.87 -19.20 34.83
N ARG A 309 -33.74 -19.74 34.35
CA ARG A 309 -33.63 -21.19 34.15
C ARG A 309 -33.30 -21.85 35.48
N PRO A 310 -34.19 -22.70 36.02
CA PRO A 310 -33.83 -23.69 37.03
C PRO A 310 -33.10 -24.86 36.34
N HIS A 311 -32.38 -25.67 37.12
CA HIS A 311 -31.56 -26.81 36.69
C HIS A 311 -30.10 -26.52 36.35
N ARG A 312 -29.38 -26.13 37.39
CA ARG A 312 -28.06 -26.70 37.67
C ARG A 312 -28.26 -28.13 38.19
N PRO A 313 -27.80 -29.19 37.52
CA PRO A 313 -27.54 -30.46 38.18
C PRO A 313 -26.20 -30.38 38.92
N VAL A 314 -26.27 -30.78 40.18
CA VAL A 314 -25.15 -31.05 41.08
C VAL A 314 -24.58 -32.44 40.72
N ASN A 315 -23.26 -32.59 40.83
CA ASN A 315 -22.49 -33.85 40.75
C ASN A 315 -22.26 -34.49 39.38
N ILE A 316 -21.13 -34.15 38.74
CA ILE A 316 -20.24 -35.14 38.12
C ILE A 316 -18.81 -34.73 38.49
N SER A 317 -18.29 -35.31 39.58
CA SER A 317 -16.85 -35.49 39.75
C SER A 317 -16.43 -36.59 38.78
N THR A 318 -15.58 -36.24 37.81
CA THR A 318 -14.74 -37.21 37.11
C THR A 318 -13.33 -36.66 37.13
N ASP A 319 -12.57 -37.11 38.14
CA ASP A 319 -11.13 -37.13 38.12
C ASP A 319 -10.67 -38.08 37.02
N LEU A 320 -10.08 -37.55 35.94
CA LEU A 320 -9.12 -38.30 35.13
C LEU A 320 -8.03 -37.33 34.63
N PRO A 321 -6.75 -37.67 34.80
CA PRO A 321 -5.63 -36.88 34.28
C PRO A 321 -5.41 -37.25 32.81
N SER A 322 -5.48 -36.27 31.89
CA SER A 322 -5.08 -36.50 30.50
C SER A 322 -4.23 -35.36 29.94
N THR A 323 -2.95 -35.61 30.11
CA THR A 323 -1.74 -35.14 29.43
C THR A 323 -1.90 -34.81 27.93
N LYS A 324 -1.29 -33.68 27.53
CA LYS A 324 -0.87 -33.25 26.17
C LYS A 324 -1.91 -32.61 25.24
N SER A 325 -1.90 -31.27 25.23
CA SER A 325 -1.55 -30.50 24.02
C SER A 325 -1.19 -29.05 24.39
N PHE A 326 0.10 -28.71 24.33
CA PHE A 326 0.60 -27.34 24.36
C PHE A 326 0.15 -26.64 23.07
N ILE A 327 -0.93 -25.87 23.14
CA ILE A 327 -1.25 -24.85 22.15
C ILE A 327 -1.05 -23.52 22.86
N VAL A 328 -0.14 -22.74 22.29
CA VAL A 328 0.21 -21.37 22.68
C VAL A 328 -1.05 -20.54 22.89
N SER A 329 -1.34 -20.22 24.15
CA SER A 329 -2.24 -19.12 24.52
C SER A 329 -1.56 -17.81 24.11
N GLY A 330 -1.82 -17.36 22.89
CA GLY A 330 -1.74 -15.94 22.57
C GLY A 330 -2.90 -15.22 23.28
N PRO A 331 -2.72 -13.96 23.73
CA PRO A 331 -3.82 -13.18 24.28
C PRO A 331 -4.94 -13.11 23.24
N THR A 332 -6.14 -13.56 23.62
CA THR A 332 -7.34 -13.37 22.79
C THR A 332 -7.44 -11.88 22.43
N PRO A 333 -7.58 -11.51 21.14
CA PRO A 333 -7.64 -10.11 20.74
C PRO A 333 -8.78 -9.43 21.50
N ASN A 334 -8.44 -8.40 22.27
CA ASN A 334 -9.41 -7.58 22.97
C ASN A 334 -10.37 -6.94 21.96
N THR A 335 -11.58 -6.62 22.40
CA THR A 335 -12.63 -6.06 21.54
C THR A 335 -12.17 -4.79 20.79
N GLU A 336 -11.21 -4.07 21.36
CA GLU A 336 -10.57 -2.88 20.78
C GLU A 336 -9.66 -3.20 19.58
N THR A 337 -8.83 -4.24 19.64
CA THR A 337 -8.00 -4.64 18.48
C THR A 337 -8.84 -5.14 17.31
N ARG A 338 -10.03 -5.69 17.58
CA ARG A 338 -10.98 -6.07 16.55
C ARG A 338 -11.61 -4.87 15.84
N ALA A 339 -11.96 -3.83 16.59
CA ALA A 339 -12.49 -2.58 16.02
C ALA A 339 -11.45 -1.86 15.15
N MET A 340 -10.20 -1.82 15.59
CA MET A 340 -9.09 -1.26 14.82
C MET A 340 -8.84 -2.02 13.51
N TYR A 341 -8.95 -3.35 13.54
CA TYR A 341 -8.80 -4.18 12.34
C TYR A 341 -9.93 -3.92 11.33
N GLU A 342 -11.17 -3.77 11.80
CA GLU A 342 -12.31 -3.42 10.95
C GLU A 342 -12.15 -2.02 10.32
N GLU A 343 -11.68 -1.02 11.06
CA GLU A 343 -11.42 0.34 10.55
C GLU A 343 -10.27 0.36 9.51
N LEU A 344 -9.22 -0.45 9.72
CA LEU A 344 -8.13 -0.61 8.75
C LEU A 344 -8.60 -1.26 7.46
N CYS A 345 -9.43 -2.30 7.54
CA CYS A 345 -10.01 -2.93 6.35
C CYS A 345 -10.90 -1.95 5.57
N ASP A 346 -11.68 -1.13 6.27
CA ASP A 346 -12.56 -0.13 5.65
C ASP A 346 -11.76 0.98 4.95
N MET A 347 -10.68 1.48 5.58
CA MET A 347 -9.77 2.45 4.95
C MET A 347 -9.01 1.90 3.74
N LEU A 348 -8.73 0.60 3.71
CA LEU A 348 -8.07 -0.09 2.59
C LEU A 348 -9.06 -0.50 1.49
N GLY A 349 -10.36 -0.25 1.68
CA GLY A 349 -11.41 -0.68 0.76
C GLY A 349 -11.54 -2.19 0.64
N ILE A 350 -11.03 -2.95 1.61
CA ILE A 350 -11.11 -4.40 1.63
C ILE A 350 -12.42 -4.78 2.34
N PRO A 351 -13.41 -5.36 1.64
CA PRO A 351 -14.69 -5.69 2.26
C PRO A 351 -14.47 -6.71 3.38
N SER A 352 -14.87 -6.35 4.60
CA SER A 352 -14.68 -7.15 5.84
C SER A 352 -15.31 -8.55 5.79
N THR A 353 -16.09 -8.86 4.75
CA THR A 353 -16.63 -10.19 4.46
C THR A 353 -15.59 -11.18 3.94
N GLU A 354 -14.44 -10.72 3.43
CA GLU A 354 -13.45 -11.57 2.75
C GLU A 354 -12.57 -12.40 3.72
N PHE A 355 -12.49 -12.00 4.99
CA PHE A 355 -11.64 -12.64 6.01
C PHE A 355 -12.38 -13.55 6.99
N ARG A 356 -13.62 -13.97 6.72
CA ARG A 356 -14.27 -14.96 7.60
C ARG A 356 -13.44 -16.25 7.58
N PRO A 357 -12.79 -16.67 8.69
CA PRO A 357 -11.94 -17.84 8.69
C PRO A 357 -12.82 -19.05 8.36
N ARG A 358 -12.69 -19.59 7.14
CA ARG A 358 -13.34 -20.84 6.77
C ARG A 358 -12.77 -21.90 7.70
N ARG A 359 -13.54 -22.25 8.73
CA ARG A 359 -13.32 -23.42 9.58
C ARG A 359 -13.15 -24.62 8.63
N SER A 360 -11.94 -25.15 8.58
CA SER A 360 -11.54 -26.25 7.70
C SER A 360 -12.49 -27.44 7.92
N ARG A 361 -13.38 -27.68 6.96
CA ARG A 361 -14.10 -28.95 6.87
C ARG A 361 -13.12 -29.97 6.33
N SER A 362 -12.81 -30.97 7.15
CA SER A 362 -12.06 -32.16 6.77
C SER A 362 -12.76 -32.88 5.63
N VAL A 363 -12.07 -32.99 4.49
CA VAL A 363 -12.48 -33.81 3.34
C VAL A 363 -11.96 -35.23 3.59
N ILE A 364 -12.86 -36.11 4.02
CA ILE A 364 -12.71 -37.56 3.88
C ILE A 364 -14.01 -38.02 3.24
N GLU A 365 -14.03 -38.20 1.92
CA GLU A 365 -14.90 -39.19 1.31
C GLU A 365 -14.38 -39.62 -0.07
N ARG A 366 -14.24 -40.95 -0.21
CA ARG A 366 -13.82 -41.69 -1.41
C ARG A 366 -14.94 -41.72 -2.45
N PRO A 367 -14.64 -41.69 -3.75
CA PRO A 367 -15.59 -42.17 -4.76
C PRO A 367 -15.42 -43.68 -4.98
N ARG A 368 -16.53 -44.42 -4.85
CA ARG A 368 -16.68 -45.79 -5.37
C ARG A 368 -17.08 -45.73 -6.84
N VAL A 369 -16.39 -46.54 -7.63
CA VAL A 369 -16.66 -46.88 -9.04
C VAL A 369 -17.97 -47.67 -9.14
N SER A 370 -18.81 -47.37 -10.13
CA SER A 370 -19.59 -48.40 -10.82
C SER A 370 -19.79 -48.00 -12.28
N ALA A 371 -19.43 -48.93 -13.16
CA ALA A 371 -19.46 -48.85 -14.60
C ALA A 371 -20.81 -49.29 -15.18
N LYS A 372 -21.12 -48.79 -16.39
CA LYS A 372 -21.77 -49.47 -17.54
C LYS A 372 -21.71 -48.50 -18.74
N LEU A 373 -20.95 -48.82 -19.80
CA LEU A 373 -21.38 -49.49 -21.06
C LEU A 373 -22.45 -48.64 -21.77
N GLU A 374 -22.38 -48.24 -23.05
CA GLU A 374 -21.75 -48.75 -24.29
C GLU A 374 -22.05 -47.64 -25.35
N GLU A 375 -21.16 -47.22 -26.25
CA GLU A 375 -21.08 -47.62 -27.68
C GLU A 375 -19.99 -46.73 -28.37
N THR A 376 -18.91 -47.30 -28.94
CA THR A 376 -18.63 -47.49 -30.40
C THR A 376 -18.80 -46.23 -31.27
N PHE A 377 -17.79 -45.57 -31.88
CA PHE A 377 -16.82 -46.01 -32.92
C PHE A 377 -15.86 -44.83 -33.34
N PRO A 378 -14.89 -44.95 -34.30
CA PRO A 378 -13.47 -44.63 -34.04
C PRO A 378 -12.83 -43.52 -34.92
N ASN A 379 -11.49 -43.39 -34.74
CA ASN A 379 -10.44 -42.88 -35.66
C ASN A 379 -9.88 -41.47 -35.40
N THR A 380 -8.75 -41.40 -34.68
CA THR A 380 -7.35 -41.20 -35.17
C THR A 380 -6.98 -39.72 -35.42
N VAL A 381 -5.99 -39.22 -34.67
CA VAL A 381 -4.66 -38.81 -35.19
C VAL A 381 -3.79 -38.33 -34.02
N GLU A 382 -2.53 -38.77 -34.08
CA GLU A 382 -1.35 -38.46 -33.29
C GLU A 382 -1.26 -36.98 -32.86
N SER A 383 -0.74 -36.63 -31.68
CA SER A 383 0.70 -36.31 -31.56
C SER A 383 1.06 -35.77 -30.16
N ARG A 384 2.23 -36.22 -29.69
CA ARG A 384 3.24 -35.49 -28.88
C ARG A 384 3.05 -35.38 -27.36
N SER A 385 3.81 -36.25 -26.73
CA SER A 385 4.45 -36.13 -25.42
C SER A 385 5.06 -34.74 -25.16
N SER A 386 4.56 -34.07 -24.11
CA SER A 386 5.28 -33.00 -23.42
C SER A 386 5.65 -33.48 -22.01
N THR A 387 6.94 -33.68 -21.80
CA THR A 387 7.60 -33.95 -20.53
C THR A 387 7.31 -32.85 -19.52
N SER A 388 6.60 -33.16 -18.42
CA SER A 388 6.45 -32.26 -17.29
C SER A 388 7.75 -32.20 -16.50
N SER A 389 8.47 -31.10 -16.61
CA SER A 389 9.57 -30.77 -15.72
C SER A 389 9.01 -30.44 -14.33
N GLY A 390 9.27 -31.35 -13.38
CA GLY A 390 8.98 -31.13 -11.97
C GLY A 390 9.76 -29.92 -11.45
N ARG A 391 9.02 -28.92 -10.93
CA ARG A 391 9.61 -27.84 -10.14
C ARG A 391 9.82 -28.32 -8.71
N PRO A 392 11.04 -28.25 -8.14
CA PRO A 392 11.24 -28.48 -6.72
C PRO A 392 10.64 -27.31 -5.92
N LEU A 393 9.64 -27.61 -5.09
CA LEU A 393 9.17 -26.74 -4.02
C LEU A 393 10.13 -26.87 -2.84
N SER A 394 11.14 -26.00 -2.77
CA SER A 394 11.90 -25.76 -1.54
C SER A 394 11.37 -24.49 -0.89
N MET A 395 10.45 -24.67 0.06
CA MET A 395 10.13 -23.62 1.02
C MET A 395 11.31 -23.46 1.97
N PRO A 396 11.83 -22.24 2.22
CA PRO A 396 12.87 -22.04 3.21
C PRO A 396 12.33 -22.33 4.61
N ASP A 397 13.13 -23.06 5.39
CA ASP A 397 12.84 -23.46 6.75
C ASP A 397 12.58 -22.23 7.65
N ARG A 398 11.62 -22.36 8.56
CA ARG A 398 11.14 -21.29 9.45
C ARG A 398 12.20 -20.72 10.41
N SER A 399 13.38 -21.33 10.46
CA SER A 399 14.50 -20.96 11.34
C SER A 399 15.05 -19.56 11.06
N GLY A 400 15.09 -19.15 9.78
CA GLY A 400 15.70 -17.87 9.38
C GLY A 400 14.84 -16.63 9.66
N LEU A 401 13.55 -16.78 9.96
CA LEU A 401 12.65 -15.64 10.25
C LEU A 401 12.87 -15.07 11.65
N THR A 402 13.34 -15.89 12.59
CA THR A 402 13.60 -15.50 13.98
C THR A 402 14.87 -14.63 14.10
N GLU A 403 15.91 -14.95 13.33
CA GLU A 403 17.15 -14.14 13.28
C GLU A 403 16.92 -12.76 12.67
N VAL A 404 16.06 -12.65 11.66
CA VAL A 404 15.70 -11.36 11.04
C VAL A 404 14.94 -10.47 12.02
N TYR A 405 14.04 -11.05 12.84
CA TYR A 405 13.34 -10.30 13.88
C TYR A 405 14.28 -9.82 14.99
N GLN A 406 15.24 -10.64 15.41
CA GLN A 406 16.24 -10.26 16.41
C GLN A 406 17.16 -9.13 15.94
N HIS A 407 17.58 -9.15 14.67
CA HIS A 407 18.40 -8.08 14.10
C HIS A 407 17.66 -6.75 13.96
N MET A 408 16.34 -6.77 13.70
CA MET A 408 15.54 -5.53 13.61
C MET A 408 15.25 -4.89 14.97
N SER A 409 15.18 -5.67 16.05
CA SER A 409 14.94 -5.13 17.40
C SER A 409 16.19 -4.56 18.08
N ALA A 410 17.39 -4.86 17.57
CA ALA A 410 18.65 -4.42 18.18
C ALA A 410 19.07 -2.99 17.79
N ASP A 411 18.52 -2.43 16.71
CA ASP A 411 18.89 -1.10 16.18
C ASP A 411 17.94 0.04 16.62
N VAL A 412 17.12 -0.18 17.64
CA VAL A 412 16.33 0.90 18.26
C VAL A 412 17.24 1.73 19.18
N CYS A 413 18.13 2.53 18.57
CA CYS A 413 18.75 3.65 19.25
C CYS A 413 17.65 4.68 19.57
N PRO A 414 17.51 5.12 20.83
CA PRO A 414 16.53 6.13 21.19
C PRO A 414 16.90 7.44 20.49
N LEU A 415 16.05 7.86 19.54
CA LEU A 415 15.99 9.22 19.01
C LEU A 415 15.44 10.16 20.09
N GLU A 416 16.17 10.31 21.19
CA GLU A 416 16.14 11.55 21.96
C GLU A 416 17.19 12.48 21.35
N TYR A 417 16.84 13.75 21.18
CA TYR A 417 17.60 14.83 20.53
C TYR A 417 17.50 14.93 19.01
N MET A 418 16.40 15.53 18.54
CA MET A 418 16.44 16.63 17.56
C MET A 418 15.05 17.28 17.44
N ILE A 419 14.83 18.34 18.21
CA ILE A 419 13.94 19.46 17.88
C ILE A 419 14.84 20.66 17.65
#